data_AF-A0A6F9CAK5-F1
#
_entry.id   AF-A0A6F9CAK5-F1
#
_cell.length_a   1.000
_cell.length_b   1.000
_cell.length_c   1.000
_cell.angle_alpha   90.00
_cell.angle_beta   90.00
_cell.angle_gamma   90.00
#
_symmetry.space_group_name_H-M   'P 1'
#
loop_
_entity.id
_entity.type
_entity.pdbx_description
1 polymer ?
#
loop_
_entity_poly.entity_id
_entity_poly.type
_entity_poly.pdbx_seq_one_letter_code
_entity_poly.pdbx_strand_id
1 'polypeptide(L)' 'MKLTHYPPRSHCSKEEIIVTLRTGGLLCLDPNGSFAKKQIKRQTKV' A
#
# COMPACT_ATOMS: atom_id res chain seq x y z
N MET A 1 -6.98 -2.76 -9.75
CA MET A 1 -6.57 -2.52 -8.35
C MET A 1 -5.11 -2.15 -8.42
N LYS A 2 -4.76 -0.95 -7.94
CA LYS A 2 -3.40 -0.41 -8.00
C LYS A 2 -2.88 -0.28 -6.58
N LEU A 3 -1.65 -0.71 -6.31
CA LEU A 3 -0.99 -0.49 -5.03
C LEU A 3 0.06 0.59 -5.21
N THR A 4 0.03 1.59 -4.34
CA THR A 4 0.99 2.68 -4.32
C THR A 4 1.67 2.69 -2.96
N HIS A 5 2.99 2.52 -2.97
CA HIS A 5 3.81 2.55 -1.77
C HIS A 5 4.42 3.93 -1.61
N TYR A 6 4.27 4.50 -0.42
CA TYR A 6 4.79 5.79 -0.02
C TYR A 6 5.79 5.55 1.11
N PRO A 7 7.10 5.64 0.84
CA PRO A 7 8.10 5.55 1.88
C PRO A 7 8.00 6.76 2.83
N PRO A 8 8.60 6.69 4.03
CA PRO A 8 8.68 7.81 4.96
C PRO A 8 9.20 9.09 4.29
N ARG A 9 8.53 10.21 4.55
CA ARG A 9 8.87 11.54 4.02
C ARG A 9 9.05 12.54 5.17
N SER A 10 9.60 13.71 4.87
CA SER A 10 9.73 14.81 5.83
C SER A 10 8.41 15.21 6.51
N HIS A 11 7.28 15.00 5.84
CA HIS A 11 5.93 15.30 6.37
C HIS A 11 5.23 14.10 7.02
N CYS A 12 5.75 12.88 6.86
CA CYS A 12 5.19 11.65 7.43
C CYS A 12 6.31 10.63 7.65
N SER A 13 6.71 10.41 8.90
CA SER A 13 7.80 9.48 9.23
C SER A 13 7.41 8.01 9.11
N LYS A 14 6.15 7.72 8.76
CA LYS A 14 5.63 6.36 8.62
C LYS A 14 5.58 5.96 7.16
N GLU A 15 5.75 4.67 6.91
CA GLU A 15 5.47 4.09 5.60
C GLU A 15 3.95 4.00 5.41
N GLU A 16 3.48 4.38 4.22
CA GLU A 16 2.06 4.34 3.87
C GLU A 16 1.86 3.49 2.61
N ILE A 17 0.85 2.63 2.65
CA ILE A 17 0.46 1.82 1.50
C ILE A 17 -0.97 2.17 1.16
N ILE A 18 -1.16 2.75 -0.02
CA ILE A 18 -2.47 3.14 -0.50
C ILE A 18 -2.87 2.21 -1.65
N VAL A 19 -4.02 1.56 -1.51
CA VAL A 19 -4.60 0.75 -2.57
C VAL A 19 -5.79 1.43 -3.20
N THR A 20 -5.80 1.48 -4.53
CA THR A 20 -6.97 1.87 -5.32
C THR A 20 -7.76 0.61 -5.66
N LEU A 21 -8.95 0.48 -5.10
CA LEU A 21 -9.91 -0.57 -5.39
C LEU A 21 -10.40 -0.45 -6.84
N ARG A 22 -10.89 -1.55 -7.43
CA ARG A 22 -11.45 -1.52 -8.79
C ARG A 22 -12.72 -0.64 -8.88
N THR A 23 -13.38 -0.43 -7.75
CA THR A 23 -14.54 0.46 -7.59
C THR A 23 -14.14 1.94 -7.55
N GLY A 24 -12.85 2.27 -7.66
CA GLY A 24 -12.32 3.64 -7.58
C GLY A 24 -12.03 4.13 -6.16
N GLY A 25 -12.48 3.41 -5.13
CA GLY A 25 -12.19 3.74 -3.73
C GLY A 25 -10.70 3.65 -3.41
N LEU A 26 -10.20 4.63 -2.65
CA LEU A 26 -8.85 4.64 -2.09
C LEU A 26 -8.91 4.14 -0.66
N LEU A 27 -8.01 3.23 -0.30
CA LEU A 27 -7.91 2.69 1.05
C LEU A 27 -6.45 2.71 1.50
N CYS A 28 -6.21 3.26 2.68
CA CYS A 28 -4.92 3.14 3.36
C CYS A 28 -4.83 1.79 4.06
N LEU A 29 -3.73 1.08 3.84
CA LEU A 29 -3.43 -0.18 4.49
C LEU A 29 -2.27 0.00 5.46
N ASP A 30 -2.34 -0.73 6.56
CA ASP A 30 -1.23 -0.82 7.50
C ASP A 30 -0.08 -1.66 6.89
N PRO A 31 1.16 -1.13 6.80
CA PRO A 31 2.30 -1.84 6.22
C PRO A 31 2.75 -3.06 7.03
N ASN A 32 2.46 -3.10 8.33
CA ASN A 32 2.79 -4.24 9.18
C ASN A 32 1.77 -5.38 9.05
N GLY A 33 0.55 -5.06 8.60
CA GLY A 33 -0.55 -5.98 8.37
C GLY A 33 -0.21 -7.11 7.39
N SER A 34 -0.67 -8.32 7.72
CA SER A 34 -0.47 -9.52 6.89
C SER A 34 -1.08 -9.38 5.49
N PHE A 35 -2.17 -8.62 5.37
CA PHE A 35 -2.82 -8.33 4.09
C PHE A 35 -1.96 -7.45 3.18
N ALA A 36 -1.42 -6.35 3.70
CA ALA A 36 -0.56 -5.43 2.93
C ALA A 36 0.71 -6.15 2.45
N LYS A 37 1.38 -6.90 3.34
CA LYS A 37 2.56 -7.72 2.99
C LYS A 37 2.26 -8.73 1.87
N LYS A 38 1.09 -9.38 1.90
CA LYS A 38 0.66 -10.29 0.82
C LYS A 38 0.40 -9.54 -0.48
N GLN A 39 -0.22 -8.36 -0.43
CA GLN A 39 -0.51 -7.54 -1.60
C GLN A 39 0.76 -6.99 -2.25
N ILE A 40 1.70 -6.46 -1.47
CA ILE A 40 3.02 -6.03 -1.96
C ILE A 40 3.70 -7.20 -2.67
N LYS A 41 3.85 -8.36 -2.00
CA LYS A 41 4.48 -9.55 -2.61
C LYS A 41 3.80 -10.01 -3.90
N ARG A 42 2.49 -9.88 -4.02
CA ARG A 42 1.74 -10.22 -5.24
C ARG A 42 2.00 -9.25 -6.39
N GLN A 43 2.18 -7.96 -6.10
CA GLN A 43 2.45 -6.93 -7.10
C GLN A 43 3.93 -6.86 -7.51
N THR A 44 4.86 -7.29 -6.64
CA THR A 44 6.32 -7.33 -6.93
C THR A 44 6.76 -8.58 -7.70
N LYS A 45 5.91 -9.61 -7.80
CA LYS A 45 6.19 -10.84 -8.57
C LYS A 45 5.83 -10.62 -10.04
N VAL A 46 6.55 -9.71 -10.68
CA VAL A 46 6.63 -9.53 -12.15
C VAL A 46 7.94 -10.14 -12.62
#